data_AF-A0A961RSX2-F1
#
_entry.id   AF-A0A961RSX2-F1
#
_cell.length_a   1.000
_cell.length_b   1.000
_cell.length_c   1.000
_cell.angle_alpha   90.00
_cell.angle_beta   90.00
_cell.angle_gamma   90.00
#
_symmetry.space_group_name_H-M   'P 1'
#
loop_
_entity.id
_entity.type
_entity.pdbx_description
1 polymer ?
#
loop_
_entity_poly.entity_id
_entity_poly.type
_entity_poly.pdbx_seq_one_letter_code
_entity_poly.pdbx_strand_id
1 'polypeptide(L)'
;MERTLVLVRHGQSEWNLKNLFTGWRDPDLTAQGVDEATRAGALLAARGMRFDIAFTSALSRAQRTCSIILNGVKQQGLETIRDEALNERDYGDLSGLNKDDARERWGEEQVHVWRRSYDVPPPGGESLKDTGARVWPYYM
;
A
#
# COMPACT_ATOMS: atom_id res chain seq x y z
N MET A 1 -22.86 -19.25 -5.58
CA MET A 1 -22.26 -18.17 -6.40
C MET A 1 -20.83 -18.01 -5.97
N GLU A 2 -19.92 -18.00 -6.92
CA GLU A 2 -18.50 -17.72 -6.68
C GLU A 2 -18.31 -16.20 -6.51
N ARG A 3 -17.41 -15.79 -5.61
CA ARG A 3 -17.01 -14.39 -5.43
C ARG A 3 -15.51 -14.29 -5.66
N THR A 4 -15.09 -13.31 -6.44
CA THR A 4 -13.68 -13.08 -6.75
C THR A 4 -13.21 -11.79 -6.09
N LEU A 5 -12.17 -11.89 -5.27
CA LEU A 5 -11.47 -10.73 -4.69
C LEU A 5 -10.13 -10.55 -5.40
N VAL A 6 -9.88 -9.35 -5.93
CA VAL A 6 -8.59 -8.99 -6.55
C VAL A 6 -7.87 -8.01 -5.64
N LEU A 7 -6.70 -8.40 -5.14
CA LEU A 7 -5.85 -7.56 -4.32
C LEU A 7 -4.71 -6.99 -5.17
N VAL A 8 -4.55 -5.68 -5.16
CA VAL A 8 -3.47 -5.00 -5.88
C VAL A 8 -2.68 -4.13 -4.90
N ARG A 9 -1.36 -4.32 -4.89
CA ARG A 9 -0.43 -3.43 -4.21
C ARG A 9 -0.03 -2.30 -5.16
N HIS A 10 0.08 -1.08 -4.64
CA HIS A 10 0.60 0.05 -5.42
C HIS A 10 2.01 -0.21 -5.96
N GLY A 11 2.35 0.43 -7.08
CA GLY A 11 3.70 0.39 -7.66
C GLY A 11 4.73 1.19 -6.87
N GLN A 12 5.91 1.39 -7.44
CA GLN A 12 6.98 2.16 -6.81
C GLN A 12 6.56 3.62 -6.49
N SER A 13 6.83 4.06 -5.27
CA SER A 13 6.68 5.47 -4.84
C SER A 13 8.02 6.19 -4.78
N GLU A 14 8.00 7.52 -4.76
CA GLU A 14 9.22 8.35 -4.65
C GLU A 14 10.10 7.97 -3.44
N TRP A 15 9.47 7.64 -2.31
CA TRP A 15 10.19 7.27 -1.09
C TRP A 15 10.69 5.84 -1.11
N ASN A 16 9.99 4.92 -1.80
CA ASN A 16 10.54 3.60 -2.07
C ASN A 16 11.80 3.70 -2.92
N LEU A 17 11.80 4.56 -3.94
CA LEU A 17 12.98 4.83 -4.77
C LEU A 17 14.15 5.41 -3.94
N LYS A 18 13.85 6.34 -3.02
CA LYS A 18 14.86 6.95 -2.11
C LYS A 18 15.25 6.07 -0.91
N ASN A 19 14.79 4.82 -0.86
CA ASN A 19 15.01 3.90 0.25
C ASN A 19 14.57 4.42 1.63
N LEU A 20 13.52 5.23 1.69
CA LEU A 20 12.97 5.77 2.94
C LEU A 20 11.89 4.87 3.53
N PHE A 21 11.72 4.88 4.85
CA PHE A 21 10.50 4.39 5.49
C PHE A 21 9.35 5.35 5.21
N THR A 22 8.20 4.83 4.80
CA THR A 22 7.06 5.66 4.37
C THR A 22 5.95 5.70 5.41
N GLY A 23 5.38 4.54 5.74
CA GLY A 23 4.23 4.46 6.63
C GLY A 23 3.06 5.27 6.10
N TRP A 24 2.48 6.11 6.94
CA TRP A 24 1.34 6.95 6.60
C TRP A 24 1.72 8.26 5.92
N ARG A 25 3.02 8.50 5.68
CA ARG A 25 3.44 9.60 4.78
C ARG A 25 2.92 9.31 3.38
N ASP A 26 2.67 10.37 2.62
CA ASP A 26 1.96 10.27 1.35
C ASP A 26 2.79 10.71 0.13
N PRO A 27 3.90 10.02 -0.18
CA PRO A 27 4.65 10.26 -1.41
C PRO A 27 3.88 9.74 -2.63
N ASP A 28 4.03 10.44 -3.75
CA ASP A 28 3.40 10.04 -5.00
C ASP A 28 4.11 8.82 -5.63
N LEU A 29 3.48 8.26 -6.67
CA LEU A 29 4.04 7.23 -7.53
C LEU A 29 5.14 7.81 -8.41
N THR A 30 6.18 7.02 -8.67
CA THR A 30 7.15 7.34 -9.73
C THR A 30 6.55 7.04 -11.10
N ALA A 31 7.24 7.46 -12.17
CA ALA A 31 6.88 7.04 -13.53
C ALA A 31 6.82 5.50 -13.64
N GLN A 32 7.76 4.79 -13.03
CA GLN A 32 7.72 3.33 -12.95
C GLN A 32 6.46 2.81 -12.23
N GLY A 33 6.07 3.43 -11.11
CA GLY A 33 4.85 3.07 -10.38
C GLY A 33 3.58 3.27 -11.20
N VAL A 34 3.52 4.32 -12.02
CA VAL A 34 2.43 4.57 -12.97
C VAL A 34 2.41 3.50 -14.07
N ASP A 35 3.58 3.12 -14.61
CA ASP A 35 3.67 2.07 -15.62
C ASP A 35 3.27 0.70 -15.06
N GLU A 36 3.64 0.40 -13.82
CA GLU A 36 3.22 -0.82 -13.11
C GLU A 36 1.70 -0.90 -12.97
N ALA A 37 1.06 0.19 -12.54
CA ALA A 37 -0.41 0.26 -12.44
C ALA A 37 -1.08 0.15 -13.82
N THR A 38 -0.51 0.77 -14.85
CA THR A 38 -1.01 0.72 -16.23
C THR A 38 -0.95 -0.72 -16.78
N ARG A 39 0.16 -1.42 -16.56
CA ARG A 39 0.31 -2.85 -16.95
C ARG A 39 -0.68 -3.74 -16.19
N ALA A 40 -0.88 -3.49 -14.90
CA ALA A 40 -1.88 -4.23 -14.12
C ALA A 40 -3.29 -4.05 -14.70
N GLY A 41 -3.69 -2.81 -15.01
CA GLY A 41 -4.97 -2.52 -15.67
C GLY A 41 -5.13 -3.24 -17.01
N ALA A 42 -4.10 -3.21 -17.87
CA ALA A 42 -4.11 -3.91 -19.14
C ALA A 42 -4.22 -5.44 -19.00
N LEU A 43 -3.52 -6.03 -18.01
CA LEU A 43 -3.58 -7.47 -17.73
C LEU A 43 -4.94 -7.94 -17.21
N LEU A 44 -5.61 -7.10 -16.41
CA LEU A 44 -6.97 -7.37 -15.93
C LEU A 44 -7.99 -7.24 -17.07
N ALA A 45 -7.85 -6.22 -17.91
CA ALA A 45 -8.69 -6.03 -19.09
C ALA A 45 -8.54 -7.18 -20.10
N ALA A 46 -7.31 -7.65 -20.35
CA ALA A 46 -7.05 -8.78 -21.24
C ALA A 46 -7.67 -10.10 -20.74
N ARG A 47 -7.90 -10.23 -19.43
CA ARG A 47 -8.63 -11.36 -18.82
C ARG A 47 -10.15 -11.17 -18.83
N GLY A 48 -10.66 -10.05 -19.36
CA GLY A 48 -12.07 -9.72 -19.33
C GLY A 48 -12.62 -9.48 -17.93
N MET A 49 -11.76 -9.16 -16.96
CA MET A 49 -12.21 -8.91 -15.58
C MET A 49 -13.02 -7.62 -15.51
N ARG A 50 -14.13 -7.68 -14.78
CA ARG A 50 -14.94 -6.52 -14.40
C ARG A 50 -15.15 -6.53 -12.90
N PHE A 51 -15.31 -5.34 -12.35
CA PHE A 51 -15.46 -5.11 -10.92
C PHE A 51 -16.81 -4.49 -10.62
N ASP A 52 -17.42 -4.93 -9.53
CA ASP A 52 -18.69 -4.39 -9.04
C ASP A 52 -18.48 -3.23 -8.06
N ILE A 53 -17.32 -3.22 -7.38
CA ILE A 53 -16.91 -2.20 -6.43
C ILE A 53 -15.38 -2.19 -6.29
N ALA A 54 -14.80 -1.05 -5.92
CA ALA A 54 -13.39 -0.91 -5.59
C ALA A 54 -13.19 -0.39 -4.16
N PHE A 55 -12.06 -0.77 -3.56
CA PHE A 55 -11.64 -0.34 -2.24
C PHE A 55 -10.20 0.13 -2.27
N THR A 56 -9.87 1.17 -1.53
CA THR A 56 -8.51 1.71 -1.45
C THR A 56 -8.24 2.35 -0.08
N SER A 57 -6.96 2.48 0.25
CA SER A 57 -6.52 3.23 1.43
C SER A 57 -6.79 4.73 1.30
N ALA A 58 -6.65 5.47 2.40
CA ALA A 58 -6.66 6.92 2.38
C ALA A 58 -5.43 7.56 1.69
N LEU A 59 -4.40 6.77 1.36
CA LEU A 59 -3.14 7.24 0.77
C LEU A 59 -3.22 7.41 -0.76
N SER A 60 -2.71 8.54 -1.27
CA SER A 60 -2.84 8.95 -2.67
C SER A 60 -2.22 7.94 -3.64
N ARG A 61 -1.09 7.32 -3.29
CA ARG A 61 -0.43 6.29 -4.10
C ARG A 61 -1.31 5.07 -4.41
N ALA A 62 -2.16 4.65 -3.46
CA ALA A 62 -3.10 3.55 -3.68
C ALA A 62 -4.31 4.03 -4.47
N GLN A 63 -4.83 5.22 -4.17
CA GLN A 63 -5.94 5.83 -4.92
C GLN A 63 -5.59 6.05 -6.40
N ARG A 64 -4.39 6.56 -6.67
CA ARG A 64 -3.87 6.78 -8.03
C ARG A 64 -3.66 5.47 -8.77
N THR A 65 -3.09 4.46 -8.10
CA THR A 65 -2.97 3.10 -8.66
C THR A 65 -4.35 2.53 -9.05
N CYS A 66 -5.33 2.61 -8.13
CA CYS A 66 -6.69 2.14 -8.37
C CYS A 66 -7.33 2.88 -9.57
N SER A 67 -7.22 4.20 -9.63
CA SER A 67 -7.75 5.01 -10.72
C SER A 67 -7.14 4.64 -12.09
N ILE A 68 -5.82 4.43 -12.16
CA ILE A 68 -5.14 4.00 -13.39
C ILE A 68 -5.65 2.63 -13.84
N ILE A 69 -5.81 1.69 -12.91
CA ILE A 69 -6.32 0.34 -13.20
C ILE A 69 -7.76 0.40 -13.71
N LEU A 70 -8.63 1.16 -13.02
CA LEU A 70 -10.03 1.34 -13.41
C LEU A 70 -10.14 1.98 -14.81
N ASN A 71 -9.23 2.89 -15.16
CA ASN A 71 -9.14 3.40 -16.53
C ASN A 71 -8.79 2.28 -17.53
N GLY A 72 -7.77 1.47 -17.22
CA GLY A 72 -7.35 0.34 -18.05
C GLY A 72 -8.46 -0.69 -18.32
N VAL A 73 -9.34 -0.93 -17.35
CA VAL A 73 -10.52 -1.82 -17.50
C VAL A 73 -11.80 -1.09 -17.94
N LYS A 74 -11.71 0.21 -18.25
CA LYS A 74 -12.83 1.07 -18.72
C LYS A 74 -13.98 1.21 -17.69
N GLN A 75 -13.65 1.35 -16.41
CA GLN A 75 -14.57 1.52 -15.29
C GLN A 75 -14.24 2.75 -14.41
N GLN A 76 -13.86 3.90 -15.01
CA GLN A 76 -13.45 5.10 -14.27
C GLN A 76 -14.49 5.66 -13.29
N GLY A 77 -15.78 5.34 -13.48
CA GLY A 77 -16.89 5.77 -12.62
C GLY A 77 -17.34 4.71 -11.61
N LEU A 78 -16.59 3.61 -11.44
CA LEU A 78 -16.94 2.59 -10.46
C LEU A 78 -16.92 3.16 -9.05
N GLU A 79 -17.90 2.79 -8.24
CA GLU A 79 -17.90 3.12 -6.82
C GLU A 79 -16.59 2.65 -6.18
N THR A 80 -15.89 3.60 -5.56
CA THR A 80 -14.59 3.36 -4.94
C THR A 80 -14.62 3.87 -3.51
N ILE A 81 -14.65 2.95 -2.55
CA ILE A 81 -14.65 3.26 -1.12
C ILE A 81 -13.22 3.48 -0.66
N ARG A 82 -13.00 4.54 0.10
CA ARG A 82 -11.71 4.92 0.67
C ARG A 82 -11.78 4.78 2.18
N ASP A 83 -10.82 4.09 2.77
CA ASP A 83 -10.80 3.94 4.23
C ASP A 83 -9.37 3.95 4.78
N GLU A 84 -9.19 4.63 5.92
CA GLU A 84 -7.92 4.70 6.64
C GLU A 84 -7.53 3.34 7.23
N ALA A 85 -8.51 2.49 7.54
CA ALA A 85 -8.29 1.12 7.97
C ALA A 85 -7.46 0.31 6.96
N LEU A 86 -7.43 0.69 5.68
CA LEU A 86 -6.65 0.06 4.63
C LEU A 86 -5.25 0.69 4.41
N ASN A 87 -4.86 1.69 5.19
CA ASN A 87 -3.53 2.29 5.10
C ASN A 87 -2.42 1.27 5.38
N GLU A 88 -1.24 1.56 4.83
CA GLU A 88 0.01 0.86 5.15
C GLU A 88 0.26 0.82 6.66
N ARG A 89 1.06 -0.12 7.16
CA ARG A 89 1.50 -0.11 8.56
C ARG A 89 2.23 1.19 8.88
N ASP A 90 1.84 1.88 9.95
CA ASP A 90 2.55 3.09 10.35
C ASP A 90 3.97 2.75 10.85
N TYR A 91 4.95 3.49 10.34
CA TYR A 91 6.35 3.36 10.76
C TYR A 91 6.74 4.33 11.87
N GLY A 92 5.81 5.18 12.33
CA GLY A 92 6.02 6.07 13.46
C GLY A 92 7.24 6.98 13.24
N ASP A 93 8.13 7.00 14.23
CA ASP A 93 9.35 7.80 14.23
C ASP A 93 10.36 7.40 13.15
N LEU A 94 10.22 6.21 12.56
CA LEU A 94 11.07 5.81 11.44
C LEU A 94 10.67 6.49 10.13
N SER A 95 9.44 6.98 10.01
CA SER A 95 8.90 7.55 8.76
C SER A 95 9.75 8.74 8.28
N GLY A 96 10.28 8.63 7.06
CA GLY A 96 11.15 9.63 6.43
C GLY A 96 12.64 9.35 6.59
N LEU A 97 13.03 8.42 7.46
CA LEU A 97 14.43 8.01 7.60
C LEU A 97 14.83 7.07 6.46
N ASN A 98 16.09 7.17 6.05
CA ASN A 98 16.70 6.18 5.17
C ASN A 98 16.85 4.85 5.92
N LYS A 99 16.51 3.74 5.24
CA LYS A 99 16.58 2.41 5.83
C LYS A 99 18.02 1.98 6.15
N ASP A 100 19.00 2.44 5.39
CA ASP A 100 20.40 2.09 5.60
C ASP A 100 20.94 2.86 6.83
N ASP A 101 20.72 4.18 6.90
CA ASP A 101 21.03 4.99 8.08
C ASP A 101 20.36 4.45 9.36
N ALA A 102 19.12 3.97 9.24
CA ALA A 102 18.43 3.35 10.37
C ALA A 102 19.11 2.05 10.83
N ARG A 103 19.60 1.21 9.90
CA ARG A 103 20.34 0.00 10.25
C ARG A 103 21.68 0.34 10.89
N GLU A 104 22.35 1.39 10.43
CA GLU A 104 23.60 1.86 11.04
C GLU A 104 23.35 2.39 12.46
N ARG A 105 22.26 3.12 12.67
CA ARG A 105 21.94 3.75 13.96
C ARG A 105 21.40 2.77 15.01
N TRP A 106 20.52 1.85 14.62
CA TRP A 106 19.80 0.96 15.55
C TRP A 106 20.18 -0.51 15.42
N GLY A 107 21.00 -0.88 14.43
CA GLY A 107 21.37 -2.25 14.13
C GLY A 107 20.40 -2.93 13.16
N GLU A 108 20.94 -3.79 12.32
CA GLU A 108 20.17 -4.52 11.30
C GLU A 108 19.10 -5.43 11.92
N GLU A 109 19.42 -6.14 13.01
CA GLU A 109 18.49 -7.03 13.71
C GLU A 109 17.29 -6.25 14.26
N GLN A 110 17.52 -5.11 14.92
CA GLN A 110 16.45 -4.30 15.48
C GLN A 110 15.54 -3.73 14.39
N VAL A 111 16.12 -3.20 13.31
CA VAL A 111 15.35 -2.72 12.15
C VAL A 111 14.59 -3.86 11.47
N HIS A 112 15.16 -5.07 11.43
CA HIS A 112 14.47 -6.24 10.93
C HIS A 112 13.26 -6.60 11.80
N VAL A 113 13.41 -6.60 13.13
CA VAL A 113 12.32 -6.85 14.09
C VAL A 113 11.19 -5.84 13.88
N TRP A 114 11.47 -4.54 13.87
CA TRP A 114 10.45 -3.51 13.62
C TRP A 114 9.74 -3.67 12.27
N ARG A 115 10.42 -4.21 11.26
CA ARG A 115 9.85 -4.38 9.91
C ARG A 115 9.10 -5.69 9.72
N ARG A 116 9.45 -6.75 10.44
CA ARG A 116 9.02 -8.12 10.11
C ARG A 116 8.35 -8.84 11.26
N SER A 117 8.51 -8.37 12.50
CA SER A 117 7.79 -8.92 13.63
C SER A 117 6.29 -8.76 13.45
N TYR A 118 5.54 -9.73 13.99
CA TYR A 118 4.10 -9.70 14.01
C TYR A 118 3.56 -8.66 14.99
N ASP A 119 4.12 -8.58 16.19
CA ASP A 119 3.58 -7.85 17.34
C ASP A 119 4.54 -6.83 17.96
N VAL A 120 5.72 -6.63 17.36
CA VAL A 120 6.69 -5.61 17.82
C VAL A 120 6.67 -4.41 16.87
N PRO A 121 6.10 -3.26 17.29
CA PRO A 121 6.08 -2.04 16.49
C PRO A 121 7.41 -1.28 16.54
N PRO A 122 7.71 -0.43 15.53
CA PRO A 122 8.69 0.64 15.70
C PRO A 122 8.19 1.69 16.71
N PRO A 123 9.08 2.55 17.25
CA PRO A 123 8.68 3.64 18.14
C PRO A 123 7.63 4.54 17.49
N GLY A 124 6.51 4.74 18.18
CA GLY A 124 5.39 5.58 17.72
C GLY A 124 4.64 5.06 16.49
N GLY A 125 4.88 3.81 16.06
CA GLY A 125 4.22 3.21 14.91
C GLY A 125 3.38 1.97 15.24
N GLU A 126 3.05 1.21 14.21
CA GLU A 126 2.20 0.01 14.30
C GLU A 126 3.01 -1.27 14.08
N SER A 127 2.59 -2.36 14.73
CA SER A 127 2.99 -3.73 14.37
C SER A 127 2.05 -4.30 13.30
N LEU A 128 2.36 -5.48 12.76
CA LEU A 128 1.44 -6.15 11.84
C LEU A 128 0.13 -6.57 12.53
N LYS A 129 0.19 -6.90 13.82
CA LYS A 129 -0.97 -7.18 14.67
C LYS A 129 -1.89 -5.97 14.80
N ASP A 130 -1.33 -4.78 15.02
CA ASP A 130 -2.11 -3.54 15.15
C ASP A 130 -2.77 -3.15 13.83
N THR A 131 -2.02 -3.21 12.73
CA THR A 131 -2.57 -3.00 11.38
C THR A 131 -3.71 -3.98 11.10
N GLY A 132 -3.54 -5.25 11.45
CA GLY A 132 -4.60 -6.23 11.34
C GLY A 132 -5.83 -5.85 12.17
N ALA A 133 -5.65 -5.44 13.43
CA ALA A 133 -6.75 -5.09 14.33
C ALA A 133 -7.66 -3.98 13.78
N ARG A 134 -7.15 -3.07 12.94
CA ARG A 134 -7.97 -2.08 12.21
C ARG A 134 -8.49 -2.57 10.86
N VAL A 135 -7.75 -3.42 10.14
CA VAL A 135 -8.19 -3.96 8.83
C VAL A 135 -9.29 -5.00 8.97
N TRP A 136 -9.22 -5.89 9.96
CA TRP A 136 -10.18 -7.00 10.10
C TRP A 136 -11.62 -6.52 10.33
N PRO A 137 -11.92 -5.57 11.24
CA PRO A 137 -13.28 -5.05 11.40
C PRO A 137 -13.82 -4.31 10.17
N TYR A 138 -12.94 -3.81 9.30
CA TYR A 138 -13.33 -3.20 8.04
C TYR A 138 -13.74 -4.24 7.00
N TYR A 139 -13.10 -5.42 7.02
CA TYR A 139 -13.35 -6.50 6.08
C TYR A 139 -14.52 -7.42 6.46
N MET A 140 -14.74 -7.64 7.76
CA MET A 140 -15.73 -8.59 8.31
C MET A 140 -17.11 -7.95 8.49
#